data_AF-A0A2N3YFR3-F1
#
_entry.id   AF-A0A2N3YFR3-F1
#
_cell.length_a   1.000
_cell.length_b   1.000
_cell.length_c   1.000
_cell.angle_alpha   90.00
_cell.angle_beta   90.00
_cell.angle_gamma   90.00
#
_symmetry.space_group_name_H-M   'P 1'
#
loop_
_entity.id
_entity.type
_entity.pdbx_description
1 polymer ?
#
loop_
_entity_poly.entity_id
_entity_poly.type
_entity_poly.pdbx_seq_one_letter_code
_entity_poly.pdbx_strand_id
1 'polypeptide(L)'
;MARARTLAYVGALGRAVRTATRPGGPSIGERAGALPRMVAAIRSGEYTGTSMVKLGLVVAGAAYVVSPVDLLPEGILGVLGLADDAMVLGWVATTVVEETERFLEWERTVGRGPDGGSTVPSDVVG
;
A
#
# COMPACT_ATOMS: atom_id res chain seq x y z
N MET A 1 -0.60 25.59 32.49
CA MET A 1 -0.52 25.93 31.05
C MET A 1 0.19 24.81 30.26
N ALA A 2 -0.35 23.57 30.24
CA ALA A 2 0.29 22.43 29.54
C ALA A 2 -0.60 21.78 28.45
N ARG A 3 -1.89 22.14 28.38
CA ARG A 3 -2.86 21.56 27.43
C ARG A 3 -2.80 22.14 26.01
N ALA A 4 -2.19 23.32 25.84
CA ALA A 4 -2.12 24.00 24.54
C ALA A 4 -1.05 23.42 23.59
N ARG A 5 -0.03 22.73 24.12
CA ARG A 5 1.10 22.22 23.32
C ARG A 5 0.75 20.91 22.60
N THR A 6 -0.04 20.04 23.23
CA THR A 6 -0.50 18.77 22.64
C THR A 6 -1.37 18.99 21.41
N LEU A 7 -2.23 20.01 21.42
CA LEU A 7 -3.12 20.34 20.31
C LEU A 7 -2.36 20.82 19.06
N ALA A 8 -1.23 21.51 19.24
CA ALA A 8 -0.39 21.96 18.14
C ALA A 8 0.29 20.80 17.40
N TYR A 9 0.67 19.73 18.10
CA TYR A 9 1.28 18.54 17.48
C TYR A 9 0.28 17.73 16.65
N VAL A 10 -0.95 17.56 17.13
CA VAL A 10 -2.02 16.88 16.38
C VAL A 10 -2.36 17.64 15.09
N GLY A 11 -2.42 18.98 15.15
CA GLY A 11 -2.67 19.82 13.97
C GLY A 11 -1.50 19.83 12.96
N ALA A 12 -0.25 19.79 13.45
CA ALA A 12 0.93 19.73 12.61
C ALA A 12 1.08 18.37 11.91
N LEU A 13 0.80 17.26 12.62
CA LEU A 13 0.77 15.92 12.05
C LEU A 13 -0.35 15.78 11.00
N GLY A 14 -1.55 16.29 11.27
CA GLY A 14 -2.65 16.29 10.30
C GLY A 14 -2.33 17.06 9.01
N ARG A 15 -1.59 18.17 9.10
CA ARG A 15 -1.12 18.91 7.91
C ARG A 15 0.04 18.23 7.20
N ALA A 16 0.94 17.57 7.92
CA ALA A 16 2.04 16.81 7.33
C ALA A 16 1.55 15.57 6.58
N VAL A 17 0.60 14.81 7.15
CA VAL A 17 -0.05 13.66 6.50
C VAL A 17 -0.79 14.09 5.22
N ARG A 18 -1.48 15.24 5.25
CA ARG A 18 -2.18 15.81 4.09
C ARG A 18 -1.25 16.39 3.02
N THR A 19 -0.02 16.75 3.38
CA THR A 19 0.98 17.27 2.43
C THR A 19 1.86 16.14 1.88
N ALA A 20 2.06 15.07 2.66
CA ALA A 20 2.73 13.83 2.25
C ALA A 20 1.86 12.98 1.31
N THR A 21 0.53 13.12 1.37
CA THR A 21 -0.36 12.71 0.29
C THR A 21 -0.23 13.70 -0.86
N ARG A 22 0.76 13.50 -1.74
CA ARG A 22 0.84 14.22 -3.00
C ARG A 22 -0.49 14.04 -3.75
N PRO A 23 -1.20 15.12 -4.12
CA PRO A 23 -2.34 15.04 -5.03
C PRO A 23 -1.79 14.63 -6.39
N GLY A 24 -2.01 13.37 -6.80
CA GLY A 24 -1.54 12.85 -8.10
C GLY A 24 -1.15 11.37 -8.11
N GLY A 25 -1.00 10.73 -6.95
CA GLY A 25 -0.82 9.28 -6.85
C GLY A 25 -2.15 8.53 -6.70
N PRO A 26 -2.21 7.22 -7.04
CA PRO A 26 -3.41 6.41 -6.84
C PRO A 26 -3.93 6.50 -5.40
N SER A 27 -5.23 6.71 -5.25
CA SER A 27 -5.93 6.69 -3.98
C SER A 27 -5.83 5.32 -3.31
N ILE A 28 -6.03 5.29 -1.99
CA ILE A 28 -6.03 4.02 -1.23
C ILE A 28 -7.10 3.05 -1.77
N GLY A 29 -8.25 3.57 -2.21
CA GLY A 29 -9.31 2.76 -2.82
C GLY A 29 -8.90 2.13 -4.14
N GLU A 30 -8.27 2.90 -5.03
CA GLU A 30 -7.74 2.38 -6.31
C GLU A 30 -6.66 1.33 -6.08
N ARG A 31 -5.81 1.54 -5.09
CA ARG A 31 -4.78 0.55 -4.72
C ARG A 31 -5.41 -0.75 -4.20
N ALA A 32 -6.39 -0.65 -3.32
CA ALA A 32 -7.10 -1.82 -2.81
C ALA A 32 -7.81 -2.60 -3.94
N GLY A 33 -8.44 -1.91 -4.89
CA GLY A 33 -9.06 -2.52 -6.06
C GLY A 33 -8.07 -3.07 -7.10
N ALA A 34 -6.82 -2.62 -7.08
CA ALA A 34 -5.76 -3.12 -7.94
C ALA A 34 -5.15 -4.44 -7.45
N LEU A 35 -5.13 -4.70 -6.14
CA LEU A 35 -4.58 -5.93 -5.56
C LEU A 35 -5.16 -7.23 -6.17
N PRO A 36 -6.49 -7.45 -6.24
CA PRO A 36 -7.02 -8.69 -6.83
C PRO A 36 -6.71 -8.80 -8.34
N ARG A 37 -6.69 -7.68 -9.06
CA ARG A 37 -6.34 -7.64 -10.49
C ARG A 37 -4.88 -7.95 -10.74
N MET A 38 -3.99 -7.41 -9.90
CA MET A 38 -2.57 -7.72 -9.90
C MET A 38 -2.32 -9.21 -9.66
N VAL A 39 -3.01 -9.81 -8.68
CA VAL A 39 -2.92 -11.25 -8.43
C VAL A 39 -3.35 -12.05 -9.66
N ALA A 40 -4.46 -11.68 -10.30
CA ALA A 40 -4.92 -12.34 -11.52
C ALA A 40 -3.91 -12.21 -12.68
N ALA A 41 -3.36 -11.02 -12.90
CA ALA A 41 -2.41 -10.73 -13.98
C ALA A 41 -1.07 -11.47 -13.82
N ILE A 42 -0.61 -11.69 -12.59
CA ILE A 42 0.59 -12.50 -12.33
C ILE A 42 0.28 -13.98 -12.52
N ARG A 43 -0.90 -14.46 -12.10
CA ARG A 43 -1.32 -15.86 -12.30
C ARG A 43 -1.51 -16.21 -13.77
N SER A 44 -1.95 -15.26 -14.60
CA SER A 44 -2.03 -15.42 -16.05
C SER A 44 -0.69 -15.27 -16.75
N GLY A 45 0.36 -14.82 -16.04
CA GLY A 45 1.69 -14.57 -16.60
C GLY A 45 1.82 -13.29 -17.41
N GLU A 46 0.77 -12.47 -17.46
CA GLU A 46 0.74 -11.22 -18.23
C GLU A 46 1.52 -10.10 -17.54
N TYR A 47 1.59 -10.12 -16.21
CA TYR A 47 2.37 -9.18 -15.40
C TYR A 47 3.53 -9.89 -14.70
N THR A 48 4.76 -9.44 -14.99
CA THR A 48 6.01 -9.97 -14.40
C THR A 48 6.73 -8.97 -13.51
N GLY A 49 6.13 -7.79 -13.27
CA GLY A 49 6.70 -6.74 -12.42
C GLY A 49 6.74 -7.10 -10.93
N THR A 50 6.08 -8.19 -10.52
CA THR A 50 6.27 -8.82 -9.21
C THR A 50 5.97 -10.31 -9.23
N SER A 51 6.39 -11.03 -8.17
CA SER A 51 6.18 -12.46 -8.02
C SER A 51 5.11 -12.81 -6.98
N MET A 52 4.46 -13.97 -7.17
CA MET A 52 3.55 -14.56 -6.18
C MET A 52 4.22 -14.75 -4.81
N VAL A 53 5.51 -15.08 -4.80
CA VAL A 53 6.30 -15.24 -3.56
C VAL A 53 6.35 -13.93 -2.78
N LYS A 54 6.66 -12.81 -3.46
CA LYS A 54 6.73 -11.51 -2.79
C LYS A 54 5.37 -11.06 -2.26
N LEU A 55 4.30 -11.26 -3.04
CA LEU A 55 2.93 -11.00 -2.56
C LEU A 55 2.56 -11.89 -1.36
N GLY A 56 2.97 -13.16 -1.38
CA GLY A 56 2.82 -14.06 -0.24
C GLY A 56 3.52 -13.54 1.02
N LEU A 57 4.73 -12.98 0.90
CA LEU A 57 5.44 -12.38 2.03
C LEU A 57 4.75 -11.13 2.57
N VAL A 58 4.21 -10.28 1.70
CA VAL A 58 3.42 -9.11 2.10
C VAL A 58 2.15 -9.52 2.84
N VAL A 59 1.45 -10.54 2.35
CA VAL A 59 0.25 -11.09 3.02
C VAL A 59 0.63 -11.73 4.35
N ALA A 60 1.73 -12.47 4.42
CA ALA A 60 2.22 -13.06 5.66
C ALA A 60 2.59 -11.98 6.69
N GLY A 61 3.27 -10.90 6.28
CA GLY A 61 3.57 -9.76 7.14
C GLY A 61 2.31 -9.03 7.61
N ALA A 62 1.33 -8.82 6.72
CA ALA A 62 0.04 -8.23 7.09
C ALA A 62 -0.76 -9.12 8.07
N ALA A 63 -0.77 -10.44 7.85
CA ALA A 63 -1.41 -11.40 8.73
C ALA A 63 -0.75 -11.44 10.11
N TYR A 64 0.59 -11.38 10.15
CA TYR A 64 1.37 -11.26 11.39
C TYR A 64 0.98 -10.02 12.20
N VAL A 65 0.74 -8.89 11.53
CA VAL A 65 0.32 -7.64 12.17
C VAL A 65 -1.11 -7.70 12.70
N VAL A 66 -2.03 -8.34 11.97
CA VAL A 66 -3.45 -8.44 12.35
C VAL A 66 -3.65 -9.47 13.47
N SER A 67 -2.86 -10.54 13.47
CA SER A 67 -2.82 -11.52 14.55
C SER A 67 -1.39 -11.82 15.01
N PRO A 68 -0.74 -10.89 15.74
CA PRO A 68 0.54 -11.18 16.39
C PRO A 68 0.35 -12.13 17.59
N VAL A 69 -0.90 -12.31 18.05
CA VAL A 69 -1.24 -12.91 19.34
C VAL A 69 -1.64 -14.38 19.23
N ASP A 70 -2.07 -14.88 18.07
CA ASP A 70 -2.77 -16.18 17.98
C ASP A 70 -2.01 -17.29 17.24
N LEU A 71 -0.82 -17.00 16.66
CA LEU A 71 -0.01 -17.98 15.90
C LEU A 71 1.31 -18.36 16.59
N LEU A 72 1.56 -17.87 17.81
CA LEU A 72 2.71 -18.27 18.62
C LEU A 72 2.23 -19.19 19.75
N PRO A 73 2.27 -20.53 19.60
CA PRO A 73 2.37 -21.41 20.76
C PRO A 73 3.68 -21.08 21.48
N GLU A 74 3.62 -20.90 22.79
CA GLU A 74 4.69 -20.36 23.61
C GLU A 74 6.03 -21.08 23.38
N GLY A 75 7.11 -20.37 23.01
CA GLY A 75 8.42 -21.03 22.96
C GLY A 75 9.68 -20.25 22.57
N ILE A 76 9.68 -19.36 21.57
CA ILE A 76 10.97 -19.07 20.88
C ILE A 76 11.53 -17.63 21.00
N LEU A 77 10.75 -16.58 21.28
CA LEU A 77 11.23 -15.19 21.04
C LEU A 77 11.03 -14.18 22.18
N GLY A 78 11.27 -14.58 23.43
CA GLY A 78 11.02 -13.75 24.62
C GLY A 78 11.76 -12.40 24.75
N VAL A 79 12.62 -11.98 23.81
CA VAL A 79 13.40 -10.71 23.92
C VAL A 79 13.44 -9.85 22.62
N LEU A 80 12.94 -10.33 21.47
CA LEU A 80 13.05 -9.61 20.18
C LEU A 80 11.74 -8.96 19.66
N GLY A 81 10.61 -9.17 20.33
CA GLY A 81 9.27 -8.96 19.73
C GLY A 81 8.60 -7.59 19.91
N LEU A 82 9.31 -6.47 20.15
CA LEU A 82 8.67 -5.14 20.32
C LEU A 82 9.10 -4.07 19.30
N ALA A 83 10.27 -4.21 18.70
CA ALA A 83 10.73 -3.33 17.62
C ALA A 83 10.44 -3.91 16.22
N ASP A 84 10.21 -5.22 16.13
CA ASP A 84 9.98 -5.96 14.89
C ASP A 84 8.62 -5.59 14.25
N ASP A 85 7.54 -5.48 15.03
CA ASP A 85 6.19 -5.26 14.50
C ASP A 85 6.02 -3.96 13.73
N ALA A 86 6.56 -2.85 14.25
CA ALA A 86 6.48 -1.55 13.59
C ALA A 86 7.32 -1.50 12.31
N MET A 87 8.45 -2.22 12.31
CA MET A 87 9.31 -2.38 11.14
C MET A 87 8.64 -3.26 10.08
N VAL A 88 8.04 -4.37 10.48
CA VAL A 88 7.26 -5.26 9.61
C VAL A 88 6.06 -4.53 9.02
N LEU A 89 5.32 -3.77 9.83
CA LEU A 89 4.23 -2.89 9.39
C LEU A 89 4.69 -1.87 8.35
N GLY A 90 5.77 -1.15 8.65
CA GLY A 90 6.35 -0.15 7.74
C GLY A 90 6.80 -0.78 6.42
N TRP A 91 7.43 -1.95 6.49
CA TRP A 91 7.87 -2.72 5.33
C TRP A 91 6.68 -3.22 4.49
N VAL A 92 5.65 -3.80 5.11
CA VAL A 92 4.41 -4.24 4.44
C VAL A 92 3.74 -3.06 3.75
N ALA A 93 3.55 -1.95 4.46
CA ALA A 93 2.90 -0.76 3.92
C ALA A 93 3.66 -0.18 2.72
N THR A 94 4.99 -0.04 2.84
CA THR A 94 5.85 0.46 1.77
C THR A 94 5.81 -0.46 0.55
N THR A 95 5.94 -1.78 0.79
CA THR A 95 5.91 -2.78 -0.29
C THR A 95 4.57 -2.76 -1.02
N VAL A 96 3.43 -2.74 -0.32
CA VAL A 96 2.11 -2.67 -0.95
C VAL A 96 1.98 -1.41 -1.82
N VAL A 97 2.43 -0.26 -1.33
CA VAL A 97 2.37 1.00 -2.07
C VAL A 97 3.18 0.92 -3.37
N GLU A 98 4.44 0.48 -3.29
CA GLU A 98 5.34 0.36 -4.45
C GLU A 98 4.84 -0.67 -5.47
N GLU A 99 4.42 -1.85 -5.02
CA GLU A 99 3.95 -2.92 -5.91
C GLU A 99 2.68 -2.50 -6.66
N THR A 100 1.77 -1.83 -5.95
CA THR A 100 0.51 -1.38 -6.53
C THR A 100 0.71 -0.19 -7.48
N GLU A 101 1.65 0.71 -7.19
CA GLU A 101 2.04 1.78 -8.12
C GLU A 101 2.57 1.22 -9.43
N ARG A 102 3.55 0.32 -9.37
CA ARG A 102 4.12 -0.31 -10.57
C ARG A 102 3.07 -1.09 -11.37
N PHE A 103 2.18 -1.79 -10.67
CA PHE A 103 1.09 -2.50 -11.31
C PHE A 103 0.14 -1.54 -12.02
N LEU A 104 -0.30 -0.46 -11.36
CA LEU A 104 -1.21 0.52 -11.95
C LEU A 104 -0.58 1.28 -13.12
N GLU A 105 0.72 1.54 -13.07
CA GLU A 105 1.47 2.10 -14.21
C GLU A 105 1.48 1.14 -15.39
N TRP A 106 1.86 -0.13 -15.16
CA TRP A 106 1.81 -1.16 -16.20
C TRP A 106 0.39 -1.32 -16.76
N GLU A 107 -0.62 -1.38 -15.91
CA GLU A 107 -2.02 -1.57 -16.29
C GLU A 107 -2.52 -0.44 -17.21
N ARG A 108 -2.07 0.80 -16.96
CA ARG A 108 -2.29 1.95 -17.85
C ARG A 108 -1.58 1.78 -19.19
N THR A 109 -0.34 1.29 -19.22
CA THR A 109 0.40 1.07 -20.48
C THR A 109 -0.23 0.00 -21.38
N VAL A 110 -0.87 -1.02 -20.80
CA VAL A 110 -1.55 -2.08 -21.54
C VAL A 110 -3.04 -1.80 -21.80
N GLY A 111 -3.53 -0.61 -21.44
CA GLY A 111 -4.91 -0.19 -21.67
C GLY A 111 -5.97 -0.93 -20.83
N ARG A 112 -5.58 -1.58 -19.73
CA ARG A 112 -6.46 -2.36 -18.84
C ARG A 112 -6.87 -1.60 -17.57
N GLY A 113 -6.44 -0.35 -17.44
CA GLY A 113 -6.78 0.50 -16.31
C GLY A 113 -8.26 0.86 -16.30
N PRO A 114 -8.82 1.26 -15.13
CA PRO A 114 -10.22 1.71 -15.02
C PRO A 114 -10.57 2.85 -15.99
N ASP A 115 -9.58 3.67 -16.34
CA ASP A 115 -9.70 4.85 -17.21
C ASP A 115 -9.51 4.54 -18.71
N GLY A 116 -9.33 3.26 -19.09
CA GLY A 116 -9.07 2.83 -20.47
C GLY A 116 -10.19 3.09 -21.49
N GLY A 117 -11.26 3.81 -21.10
CA GLY A 117 -12.41 4.13 -21.95
C GLY A 117 -12.46 5.54 -22.54
N SER A 118 -11.65 6.51 -22.09
CA SER A 118 -11.79 7.89 -22.60
C SER A 118 -10.61 8.79 -22.23
N THR A 119 -9.55 8.76 -23.04
CA THR A 119 -8.75 9.97 -23.28
C THR A 119 -9.18 10.53 -24.63
N VAL A 120 -10.34 11.21 -24.65
CA VAL A 120 -10.63 12.17 -25.72
C VAL A 120 -9.67 13.34 -25.48
N PRO A 121 -8.79 13.69 -26.44
CA PRO A 121 -7.95 14.87 -26.32
C PRO A 121 -8.84 16.09 -26.10
N SER A 122 -8.66 16.80 -25.00
CA SER A 122 -9.39 18.04 -24.69
C SER A 122 -8.97 19.23 -25.56
N ASP A 123 -8.33 18.99 -26.70
CA ASP A 123 -7.80 20.02 -27.61
C ASP A 123 -8.84 20.53 -28.62
N VAL A 124 -10.13 20.25 -28.39
CA VAL A 124 -11.22 20.68 -29.28
C VAL A 124 -12.37 21.32 -28.51
N VAL A 125 -12.11 22.29 -27.62
CA VAL A 125 -13.06 23.36 -27.30
C VAL A 125 -12.30 24.62 -26.88
N GLY A 126 -12.33 25.66 -27.74
CA GLY A 126 -12.08 27.06 -27.35
C GLY A 126 -10.91 27.73 -28.04
#